data_AF-A0A4V2VYT7-F1
#
_entry.id   AF-A0A4V2VYT7-F1
#
_cell.length_a   1.000
_cell.length_b   1.000
_cell.length_c   1.000
_cell.angle_alpha   90.00
_cell.angle_beta   90.00
_cell.angle_gamma   90.00
#
_symmetry.space_group_name_H-M   'P 1'
#
loop_
_entity.id
_entity.type
_entity.pdbx_description
1 polymer ?
#
loop_
_entity_poly.entity_id
_entity_poly.type
_entity_poly.pdbx_seq_one_letter_code
_entity_poly.pdbx_strand_id
1 'polypeptide(L)' 'MSEKPLLTDREIHSLLNDAWIMLAKESGATEYGNNTLKAARLALFTLQMTMMMKMEGITDHTPAEPSSRSD' A
#
# COMPACT_ATOMS: atom_id res chain seq x y z
N MET A 1 13.65 -2.41 -28.45
CA MET A 1 13.50 -1.57 -27.25
C MET A 1 13.98 -2.41 -26.09
N SER A 2 14.98 -1.95 -25.34
CA SER A 2 15.46 -2.69 -24.17
C SER A 2 14.41 -2.51 -23.07
N GLU A 3 13.62 -3.53 -22.81
CA GLU A 3 12.66 -3.49 -21.70
C GLU A 3 13.43 -3.27 -20.40
N LYS A 4 13.01 -2.27 -19.63
CA LYS A 4 13.59 -2.01 -18.31
C LYS A 4 13.34 -3.27 -17.47
N PRO A 5 14.36 -3.86 -16.84
CA PRO A 5 14.17 -5.05 -16.01
C PRO A 5 13.11 -4.76 -14.94
N LEU A 6 12.26 -5.76 -14.69
CA LEU A 6 11.25 -5.69 -13.66
C LEU A 6 11.93 -5.49 -12.30
N LEU A 7 11.35 -4.62 -11.47
CA LEU A 7 11.86 -4.35 -10.14
C LEU A 7 11.65 -5.58 -9.24
N THR A 8 12.64 -5.87 -8.41
CA THR A 8 12.52 -6.85 -7.33
C THR A 8 11.65 -6.28 -6.20
N ASP A 9 11.02 -7.16 -5.41
CA ASP A 9 10.23 -6.75 -4.24
C ASP A 9 11.02 -5.85 -3.28
N ARG A 10 12.32 -6.10 -3.12
CA ARG A 10 13.22 -5.27 -2.32
C ARG A 10 13.37 -3.87 -2.89
N GLU A 11 13.55 -3.73 -4.20
CA GLU A 11 13.64 -2.42 -4.85
C GLU A 11 12.32 -1.66 -4.76
N ILE A 12 11.19 -2.35 -4.91
CA ILE A 12 9.86 -1.77 -4.72
C ILE A 12 9.70 -1.24 -3.29
N HIS A 13 10.05 -2.05 -2.28
CA HIS A 13 10.00 -1.62 -0.88
C HIS A 13 10.88 -0.39 -0.60
N SER A 14 12.09 -0.35 -1.16
CA SER A 14 12.99 0.79 -1.02
C SER A 14 12.39 2.06 -1.62
N LEU A 15 11.86 1.96 -2.85
CA LEU A 15 11.24 3.10 -3.55
C LEU A 15 9.99 3.62 -2.82
N LEU A 16 9.16 2.72 -2.29
CA LEU A 16 7.99 3.11 -1.50
C LEU A 16 8.40 3.82 -0.21
N ASN A 17 9.45 3.33 0.46
CA ASN A 17 9.97 3.98 1.66
C ASN A 17 10.55 5.37 1.35
N ASP A 18 11.28 5.52 0.25
CA ASP A 18 11.82 6.81 -0.17
C ASP A 18 10.70 7.81 -0.51
N ALA A 19 9.66 7.35 -1.21
CA ALA A 19 8.47 8.15 -1.50
C ALA A 19 7.74 8.57 -0.22
N TRP A 20 7.64 7.67 0.78
CA TRP A 20 7.03 7.99 2.07
C TRP A 20 7.79 9.11 2.78
N ILE A 21 9.12 8.99 2.87
CA ILE A 21 9.99 9.98 3.52
C ILE A 21 9.92 11.32 2.78
N MET A 22 9.89 11.31 1.44
CA MET A 22 9.73 12.52 0.64
C MET A 22 8.40 13.20 0.96
N LEU A 23 7.29 12.47 0.84
CA LEU A 23 5.96 13.02 1.09
C LEU A 23 5.79 13.48 2.54
N ALA A 24 6.43 12.86 3.52
CA ALA A 24 6.33 13.24 4.93
C ALA A 24 6.94 14.63 5.22
N LYS A 25 7.91 15.07 4.42
CA LYS A 25 8.60 16.36 4.59
C LYS A 25 7.83 17.54 4.01
N GLU A 26 6.92 17.28 3.07
CA GLU A 26 6.22 18.32 2.34
C GLU A 26 4.96 18.81 3.08
N SER A 27 4.63 20.09 2.92
CA SER A 27 3.34 20.63 3.34
C SER A 27 2.68 21.35 2.17
N GLY A 28 1.36 21.23 2.06
CA GLY A 28 0.64 21.86 0.96
C GLY A 28 0.57 23.38 1.15
N ALA A 29 0.95 24.15 0.13
CA ALA A 29 0.82 25.61 0.13
C ALA A 29 -0.63 26.09 0.21
N THR A 30 -1.59 25.23 -0.13
CA THR A 30 -3.03 25.45 -0.03
C THR A 30 -3.70 24.28 0.66
N GLU A 31 -4.94 24.49 1.12
CA GLU A 31 -5.75 23.41 1.70
C GLU A 31 -5.94 22.25 0.71
N TYR A 32 -6.22 22.57 -0.56
CA TYR A 32 -6.31 21.56 -1.63
C TYR A 32 -5.00 20.77 -1.76
N GLY A 33 -3.85 21.45 -1.87
CA GLY A 33 -2.55 20.79 -1.96
C GLY A 33 -2.22 19.94 -0.74
N ASN A 34 -2.61 20.41 0.46
CA ASN A 34 -2.39 19.65 1.69
C ASN A 34 -3.25 18.38 1.73
N ASN A 35 -4.50 18.47 1.26
CA ASN A 35 -5.39 17.31 1.14
C ASN A 35 -4.88 16.33 0.07
N THR A 36 -4.32 16.81 -1.05
CA THR A 36 -3.64 15.97 -2.04
C THR A 36 -2.47 15.20 -1.42
N LEU A 37 -1.60 15.86 -0.66
CA LEU A 37 -0.47 15.21 0.00
C LEU A 37 -0.94 14.17 1.04
N LYS A 38 -2.00 14.48 1.81
CA LYS A 38 -2.61 13.51 2.74
C LYS A 38 -3.14 12.27 2.01
N ALA A 39 -3.84 12.46 0.90
CA ALA A 39 -4.34 11.34 0.09
C ALA A 39 -3.21 10.49 -0.48
N ALA A 40 -2.13 11.13 -0.97
CA ALA A 40 -0.95 10.43 -1.46
C ALA A 40 -0.28 9.58 -0.38
N ARG A 41 -0.10 10.13 0.84
CA ARG A 41 0.44 9.38 1.99
C ARG A 41 -0.47 8.19 2.32
N LEU A 42 -1.78 8.40 2.41
CA LEU A 42 -2.72 7.32 2.72
C LEU A 42 -2.67 6.18 1.70
N ALA A 43 -2.63 6.51 0.40
CA ALA A 43 -2.52 5.52 -0.66
C ALA A 43 -1.21 4.71 -0.55
N LEU A 44 -0.08 5.39 -0.31
CA LEU A 44 1.23 4.75 -0.16
C LEU A 44 1.27 3.81 1.04
N PHE A 45 0.77 4.27 2.19
CA PHE A 45 0.66 3.45 3.39
C PHE A 45 -0.21 2.21 3.16
N THR A 46 -1.37 2.37 2.53
CA THR A 46 -2.29 1.26 2.24
C THR A 46 -1.64 0.21 1.32
N LEU A 47 -0.90 0.65 0.32
CA LEU A 47 -0.15 -0.23 -0.58
C LEU A 47 0.91 -1.02 0.20
N GLN A 48 1.71 -0.35 1.02
CA GLN A 48 2.74 -0.99 1.84
C GLN A 48 2.15 -2.02 2.81
N MET A 49 1.02 -1.70 3.47
CA MET A 49 0.31 -2.64 4.33
C MET A 49 -0.18 -3.87 3.57
N THR A 50 -0.77 -3.69 2.39
CA THR A 50 -1.28 -4.81 1.58
C THR A 50 -0.14 -5.73 1.11
N MET A 51 1.01 -5.16 0.78
CA MET A 51 2.21 -5.93 0.45
C MET A 51 2.69 -6.77 1.64
N MET A 52 2.70 -6.20 2.85
CA MET A 52 3.05 -6.93 4.07
C MET A 52 2.06 -8.06 4.37
N MET A 53 0.76 -7.82 4.27
CA MET A 53 -0.27 -8.86 4.50
C MET A 53 -0.13 -10.04 3.51
N LYS A 54 0.19 -9.74 2.23
CA LYS A 54 0.47 -10.77 1.22
C LYS A 54 1.74 -11.56 1.55
N MET A 55 2.80 -10.88 2.01
CA MET A 55 4.06 -11.54 2.40
C MET A 55 3.88 -12.44 3.64
N GLU A 56 3.03 -12.04 4.57
CA GLU A 56 2.74 -12.80 5.81
C GLU A 56 1.76 -13.96 5.59
N GLY A 57 1.26 -14.17 4.37
CA GLY A 57 0.31 -15.24 4.06
C GLY A 57 -1.07 -15.05 4.71
N ILE A 58 -1.39 -13.84 5.15
CA ILE A 58 -2.69 -13.51 5.75
C ILE A 58 -3.71 -13.31 4.61
N THR A 59 -4.08 -14.41 3.96
CA THR A 59 -5.15 -14.46 2.94
C THR A 59 -6.36 -15.30 3.37
N ASP A 60 -6.30 -15.99 4.50
CA ASP A 60 -7.30 -17.00 4.91
C ASP A 60 -8.24 -16.57 6.04
N HIS A 61 -8.81 -15.37 5.94
CA HIS A 61 -10.04 -15.05 6.69
C HIS A 61 -11.13 -14.55 5.75
N THR A 62 -11.48 -15.38 4.78
CA THR A 62 -12.86 -15.46 4.29
C THR A 62 -13.75 -15.75 5.50
N PRO A 63 -14.78 -14.95 5.82
CA PRO A 63 -15.75 -15.33 6.83
C PRO A 63 -16.37 -16.65 6.38
N ALA A 64 -16.23 -17.70 7.19
CA ALA A 64 -16.85 -18.99 6.92
C ALA A 64 -18.33 -18.78 6.63
N GLU A 65 -18.81 -19.32 5.50
CA GLU A 65 -20.24 -19.34 5.19
C GLU A 65 -21.00 -19.87 6.42
N PRO A 66 -22.11 -19.22 6.82
CA PRO A 66 -22.87 -19.68 7.96
C PRO A 66 -23.36 -21.10 7.65
N SER A 67 -22.87 -22.06 8.42
CA SER A 67 -23.29 -23.46 8.37
C SER A 67 -24.80 -23.50 8.47
N SER A 68 -25.47 -23.86 7.37
CA SER A 68 -26.90 -24.16 7.36
C SER A 68 -27.09 -25.44 8.15
N ARG A 69 -27.30 -25.30 9.46
CA ARG A 69 -27.71 -26.39 10.33
C ARG A 69 -29.19 -26.65 10.06
N SER A 70 -29.45 -27.62 9.18
CA SER A 70 -30.73 -28.33 9.14
C SER A 70 -30.70 -29.39 10.23
N ASP A 71 -31.60 -29.29 11.20
CA ASP A 71 -32.28 -30.37 11.91
C ASP A 71 -33.38 -29.78 12.80
#